data_AF-A0A415U4M8-F1
#
_entry.id   AF-A0A415U4M8-F1
#
_cell.length_a   1.000
_cell.length_b   1.000
_cell.length_c   1.000
_cell.angle_alpha   90.00
_cell.angle_beta   90.00
_cell.angle_gamma   90.00
#
_symmetry.space_group_name_H-M   'P 1'
#
loop_
_entity.id
_entity.type
_entity.pdbx_description
1 polymer ?
#
loop_
_entity_poly.entity_id
_entity_poly.type
_entity_poly.pdbx_seq_one_letter_code
_entity_poly.pdbx_strand_id
1 'polypeptide(L)'
;MTRPQKESDMKREHRVTIRLTDTEFSIIENTAEQADMSISEYMRKQIMEGQVNTKFEVVADVKEIKKLIGELGKIGSNLNQIARYFNQGGIISSEMRTEIKKSLRDIYEMKYEVIRMAGDFRGSD
;
A
#
# COMPACT_ATOMS: atom_id res chain seq x y z
N MET A 1 -0.08 55.13 3.74
CA MET A 1 0.69 54.19 2.89
C MET A 1 -0.28 53.14 2.36
N THR A 2 -0.39 52.99 1.05
CA THR A 2 -1.27 52.00 0.41
C THR A 2 -0.68 50.61 0.59
N ARG A 3 -1.49 49.65 1.06
CA ARG A 3 -1.06 48.26 1.25
C ARG A 3 -0.60 47.67 -0.10
N PRO A 4 0.61 47.07 -0.19
CA PRO A 4 1.06 46.43 -1.42
C PRO A 4 0.06 45.34 -1.84
N GLN A 5 -0.33 45.36 -3.10
CA GLN A 5 -1.19 44.31 -3.68
C GLN A 5 -0.39 43.00 -3.75
N LYS A 6 -0.93 41.94 -3.16
CA LYS A 6 -0.39 40.59 -3.33
C LYS A 6 -0.46 40.20 -4.81
N GLU A 7 0.61 39.58 -5.30
CA GLU A 7 0.66 38.92 -6.61
C GLU A 7 -0.56 37.98 -6.79
N SER A 8 -1.09 37.92 -8.01
CA SER A 8 -2.33 37.19 -8.34
C SER A 8 -2.33 35.76 -7.80
N ASP A 9 -1.19 35.09 -7.88
CA ASP A 9 -1.06 33.65 -7.62
C ASP A 9 -1.00 33.32 -6.11
N MET A 10 -0.84 34.34 -5.25
CA MET A 10 -0.88 34.18 -3.79
C MET A 10 -2.25 34.54 -3.19
N LYS A 11 -3.23 34.92 -4.01
CA LYS A 11 -4.58 35.22 -3.55
C LYS A 11 -5.35 33.93 -3.32
N ARG A 12 -5.93 33.80 -2.13
CA ARG A 12 -6.75 32.64 -1.75
C ARG A 12 -8.20 32.90 -2.17
N GLU A 13 -8.50 32.60 -3.43
CA GLU A 13 -9.82 32.88 -4.02
C GLU A 13 -10.82 31.73 -3.86
N HIS A 14 -10.33 30.50 -3.69
CA HIS A 14 -11.18 29.31 -3.57
C HIS A 14 -11.58 29.01 -2.13
N ARG A 15 -12.87 28.73 -1.92
CA ARG A 15 -13.43 28.36 -0.60
C ARG A 15 -13.91 26.91 -0.61
N VAL A 16 -13.40 26.12 0.33
CA VAL A 16 -13.91 24.77 0.63
C VAL A 16 -14.78 24.85 1.89
N THR A 17 -15.98 24.26 1.86
CA THR A 17 -16.90 24.21 3.01
C THR A 17 -17.11 22.77 3.42
N ILE A 18 -16.88 22.47 4.70
CA ILE A 18 -17.12 21.16 5.30
C ILE A 18 -18.15 21.30 6.42
N ARG A 19 -19.00 20.29 6.60
CA ARG A 19 -19.88 20.20 7.76
C ARG A 19 -19.24 19.27 8.77
N LEU A 20 -19.20 19.72 10.02
CA LEU A 20 -18.63 18.99 11.14
C LEU A 20 -19.72 18.77 12.19
N THR A 21 -19.60 17.69 12.92
CA THR A 21 -20.32 17.48 14.18
C THR A 21 -19.70 18.35 15.28
N ASP A 22 -20.44 18.59 16.36
CA ASP A 22 -19.94 19.39 17.49
C ASP A 22 -18.64 18.81 18.08
N THR A 23 -18.54 17.48 18.16
CA THR A 23 -17.34 16.79 18.67
C THR A 23 -16.13 16.98 17.76
N GLU A 24 -16.29 16.85 16.44
CA GLU A 24 -15.21 17.06 15.49
C GLU A 24 -14.71 18.51 15.52
N PHE A 25 -15.64 19.47 15.61
CA PHE A 25 -15.29 20.88 15.72
C PHE A 25 -14.49 21.17 16.99
N SER A 26 -14.92 20.67 18.15
CA SER A 26 -14.19 20.84 19.42
C SER A 26 -12.79 20.22 19.39
N ILE A 27 -12.59 19.07 18.72
CA ILE A 27 -11.26 18.47 18.56
C ILE A 27 -10.35 19.41 17.77
N ILE A 28 -10.84 19.95 16.66
CA ILE A 28 -10.07 20.86 15.79
C ILE A 28 -9.75 22.16 16.54
N GLU A 29 -10.72 22.72 17.26
CA GLU A 29 -10.54 23.94 18.04
C GLU A 29 -9.46 23.78 19.11
N ASN A 30 -9.58 22.75 19.94
CA ASN A 30 -8.60 22.45 20.99
C ASN A 30 -7.20 22.20 20.42
N THR A 31 -7.09 21.49 19.29
CA THR A 31 -5.79 21.17 18.70
C THR A 31 -5.16 22.40 18.03
N ALA A 32 -5.98 23.27 17.43
CA ALA A 32 -5.52 24.53 16.86
C ALA A 32 -5.01 25.48 17.97
N GLU A 33 -5.72 25.55 19.10
CA GLU A 33 -5.31 26.32 20.27
C GLU A 33 -3.99 25.81 20.87
N GLN A 34 -3.85 24.48 21.03
CA GLN A 34 -2.59 23.88 21.49
C GLN A 34 -1.41 24.13 20.54
N ALA A 35 -1.68 24.30 19.25
CA ALA A 35 -0.67 24.60 18.24
C ALA A 35 -0.39 26.11 18.08
N ASP A 36 -1.05 26.97 18.86
CA ASP A 36 -1.03 28.44 18.74
C ASP A 36 -1.35 28.93 17.32
N MET A 37 -2.36 28.31 16.70
CA MET A 37 -2.80 28.58 15.34
C MET A 37 -4.28 28.91 15.28
N SER A 38 -4.67 29.78 14.34
CA SER A 38 -6.09 29.89 14.01
C SER A 38 -6.59 28.58 13.39
N ILE A 39 -7.87 28.24 13.58
CA ILE A 39 -8.49 27.04 12.97
C ILE A 39 -8.21 26.97 11.47
N SER A 40 -8.28 28.11 10.78
CA SER A 40 -7.99 28.18 9.35
C SER A 40 -6.53 27.91 9.00
N GLU A 41 -5.57 28.28 9.86
CA GLU A 41 -4.15 27.98 9.67
C GLU A 41 -3.85 26.52 9.97
N TYR A 42 -4.37 26.02 11.08
CA TYR A 42 -4.27 24.63 11.47
C TYR A 42 -4.80 23.70 10.37
N MET A 43 -6.02 23.94 9.88
CA MET A 43 -6.61 23.15 8.80
C MET A 43 -5.83 23.24 7.50
N ARG A 44 -5.31 24.42 7.15
CA ARG A 44 -4.44 24.56 5.96
C ARG A 44 -3.16 23.78 6.11
N LYS A 45 -2.53 23.84 7.29
CA LYS A 45 -1.31 23.11 7.58
C LYS A 45 -1.55 21.60 7.53
N GLN A 46 -2.65 21.12 8.12
CA GLN A 46 -3.04 19.71 8.04
C GLN A 46 -3.37 19.25 6.60
N ILE A 47 -4.01 20.09 5.78
CA ILE A 47 -4.33 19.73 4.38
C ILE A 47 -3.06 19.73 3.50
N MET A 48 -2.11 20.64 3.73
CA MET A 48 -0.93 20.81 2.88
C MET A 48 0.28 19.96 3.34
N GLU A 49 0.46 19.82 4.64
CA GLU A 49 1.59 19.10 5.25
C GLU A 49 1.17 17.77 5.89
N GLY A 50 -0.10 17.62 6.24
CA GLY A 50 -0.60 16.33 6.70
C GLY A 50 -0.39 15.32 5.58
N GLN A 51 0.22 14.19 5.92
CA GLN A 51 0.21 13.02 5.05
C GLN A 51 -1.25 12.61 4.89
N VAL A 52 -1.93 13.20 3.91
CA VAL A 52 -2.97 12.47 3.22
C VAL A 52 -2.21 11.26 2.69
N ASN A 53 -2.40 10.12 3.34
CA ASN A 53 -2.26 8.84 2.67
C ASN A 53 -3.29 8.91 1.55
N THR A 54 -2.93 9.63 0.49
CA THR A 54 -3.50 9.45 -0.81
C THR A 54 -3.27 7.97 -1.00
N LYS A 55 -4.36 7.21 -0.83
CA LYS A 55 -4.54 6.02 -1.62
C LYS A 55 -4.57 6.51 -3.06
N PHE A 56 -3.40 6.91 -3.56
CA PHE A 56 -2.93 6.34 -4.79
C PHE A 56 -3.06 4.85 -4.53
N GLU A 57 -4.21 4.29 -4.86
CA GLU A 57 -4.17 3.05 -5.59
C GLU A 57 -3.22 3.38 -6.75
N VAL A 58 -1.93 3.21 -6.50
CA VAL A 58 -0.99 2.89 -7.55
C VAL A 58 -1.65 1.65 -8.09
N VAL A 59 -2.44 1.82 -9.15
CA VAL A 59 -2.88 0.76 -10.02
C VAL A 59 -1.59 0.32 -10.70
N ALA A 60 -0.68 -0.25 -9.90
CA ALA A 60 0.48 -0.98 -10.31
C ALA A 60 -0.12 -2.03 -11.23
N ASP A 61 0.26 -1.92 -12.50
CA ASP A 61 -0.37 -2.58 -13.62
C ASP A 61 -0.84 -3.98 -13.22
N VAL A 62 -2.15 -4.10 -12.97
CA VAL A 62 -2.76 -5.20 -12.19
C VAL A 62 -2.48 -6.55 -12.85
N LYS A 63 -2.03 -6.54 -14.10
CA LYS A 63 -1.62 -7.71 -14.87
C LYS A 63 -0.43 -8.44 -14.27
N GLU A 64 0.64 -7.76 -13.85
CA GLU A 64 1.85 -8.44 -13.36
C GLU A 64 1.59 -9.09 -11.99
N ILE A 65 0.93 -8.37 -11.09
CA ILE A 65 0.53 -8.90 -9.79
C ILE A 65 -0.49 -10.04 -9.94
N LYS A 66 -1.49 -9.91 -10.83
CA LYS A 66 -2.44 -11.01 -11.11
C LYS A 66 -1.75 -12.23 -11.71
N LYS A 67 -0.75 -12.04 -12.57
CA LYS A 67 0.04 -13.14 -13.14
C LYS A 67 0.79 -13.88 -12.03
N LEU A 68 1.45 -13.14 -11.14
CA LEU A 68 2.15 -13.70 -9.99
C LEU A 68 1.21 -14.45 -9.03
N ILE A 69 0.06 -13.88 -8.69
CA ILE A 69 -0.97 -14.55 -7.88
C ILE A 69 -1.47 -15.83 -8.58
N GLY A 70 -1.63 -15.79 -9.91
CA GLY A 70 -1.99 -16.95 -10.71
C GLY A 70 -0.93 -18.06 -10.68
N GLU A 71 0.35 -17.71 -10.74
CA GLU A 71 1.45 -18.68 -10.63
C GLU A 71 1.57 -19.26 -9.21
N LEU A 72 1.42 -18.43 -8.17
CA LEU A 72 1.32 -18.89 -6.77
C LEU A 72 0.15 -19.86 -6.56
N GLY A 73 -1.00 -19.60 -7.18
CA GLY A 73 -2.16 -20.50 -7.13
C GLY A 73 -1.88 -21.87 -7.73
N LYS A 74 -1.10 -21.96 -8.81
CA LYS A 74 -0.69 -23.23 -9.42
C LYS A 74 0.24 -24.02 -8.51
N ILE A 75 1.21 -23.34 -7.89
CA ILE A 75 2.12 -23.95 -6.91
C ILE A 75 1.34 -24.47 -5.70
N GLY A 76 0.43 -23.66 -5.15
CA GLY A 76 -0.42 -24.05 -4.02
C GLY A 76 -1.28 -25.28 -4.35
N SER A 77 -1.82 -25.35 -5.57
CA SER A 77 -2.54 -26.53 -6.06
C SER A 77 -1.64 -27.77 -6.12
N ASN A 78 -0.42 -27.66 -6.65
CA ASN A 78 0.53 -28.77 -6.72
C ASN A 78 0.93 -29.27 -5.32
N LEU A 79 1.20 -28.36 -4.39
CA LEU A 79 1.48 -28.71 -2.99
C LEU A 79 0.30 -29.41 -2.32
N ASN A 80 -0.93 -28.96 -2.58
CA ASN A 80 -2.14 -29.59 -2.06
C ASN A 80 -2.35 -30.99 -2.65
N GLN A 81 -2.00 -31.22 -3.92
CA GLN A 81 -2.04 -32.55 -4.54
C GLN A 81 -1.01 -33.49 -3.92
N ILE A 82 0.22 -33.02 -3.68
CA ILE A 82 1.27 -33.78 -2.99
C ILE A 82 0.80 -34.12 -1.57
N ALA A 83 0.26 -33.17 -0.82
CA ALA A 83 -0.26 -33.38 0.54
C ALA A 83 -1.42 -34.40 0.56
N ARG A 84 -2.37 -34.30 -0.38
CA ARG A 84 -3.48 -35.27 -0.51
C ARG A 84 -2.99 -36.67 -0.82
N TYR A 85 -2.02 -36.82 -1.71
CA TYR A 85 -1.43 -38.11 -2.07
C TYR A 85 -0.77 -38.79 -0.88
N PHE A 86 -0.02 -38.04 -0.07
CA PHE A 86 0.59 -38.56 1.16
C PHE A 86 -0.44 -38.92 2.23
N ASN A 87 -1.47 -38.09 2.41
CA ASN A 87 -2.55 -38.37 3.36
C ASN A 87 -3.37 -39.63 3.00
N GLN A 88 -3.33 -40.08 1.74
CA GLN A 88 -3.99 -41.30 1.27
C GLN A 88 -3.10 -42.56 1.36
N GLY A 89 -1.90 -42.47 1.95
CA GLY A 89 -0.98 -43.60 2.09
C GLY A 89 -0.05 -43.81 0.88
N GLY A 90 0.14 -42.78 0.05
CA GLY A 90 1.06 -42.82 -1.09
C GLY A 90 2.52 -43.05 -0.67
N ILE A 91 3.20 -43.94 -1.39
CA ILE A 91 4.61 -44.28 -1.15
C ILE A 91 5.51 -43.27 -1.89
N ILE A 92 6.64 -42.85 -1.30
CA ILE A 92 7.59 -41.95 -1.96
C ILE A 92 8.27 -42.65 -3.14
N SER A 93 7.69 -42.56 -4.33
CA SER A 93 8.34 -42.99 -5.58
C SER A 93 9.43 -42.00 -6.00
N SER A 94 10.37 -42.47 -6.84
CA SER A 94 11.41 -41.65 -7.46
C SER A 94 10.84 -40.52 -8.34
N GLU A 95 9.73 -40.79 -9.02
CA GLU A 95 9.00 -39.80 -9.82
C GLU A 95 8.43 -38.68 -8.94
N MET A 96 7.85 -39.03 -7.78
CA MET A 96 7.30 -38.03 -6.87
C MET A 96 8.40 -37.17 -6.23
N ARG A 97 9.58 -37.73 -5.92
CA ARG A 97 10.74 -36.91 -5.49
C ARG A 97 11.16 -35.92 -6.57
N THR A 98 11.03 -36.29 -7.84
CA THR A 98 11.35 -35.42 -8.97
C THR A 98 10.36 -34.27 -9.06
N GLU A 99 9.06 -34.54 -8.90
CA GLU A 99 8.01 -33.51 -8.95
C GLU A 99 8.08 -32.55 -7.75
N ILE A 100 8.41 -33.05 -6.56
CA ILE A 100 8.66 -32.22 -5.37
C ILE A 100 9.87 -31.30 -5.59
N LYS A 101 10.98 -31.84 -6.12
CA LYS A 101 12.19 -31.05 -6.43
C LYS A 101 11.93 -29.98 -7.49
N LYS A 102 11.11 -30.29 -8.50
CA LYS A 102 10.68 -29.35 -9.53
C LYS A 102 9.83 -28.24 -8.94
N SER A 103 8.80 -28.59 -8.15
CA SER A 103 7.97 -27.61 -7.46
C SER A 103 8.78 -26.70 -6.53
N LEU A 104 9.79 -27.25 -5.84
CA LEU A 104 10.70 -26.47 -5.01
C LEU A 104 11.51 -25.47 -5.84
N ARG A 105 12.00 -25.88 -7.02
CA ARG A 105 12.74 -25.01 -7.95
C ARG A 105 11.87 -23.86 -8.45
N ASP A 106 10.63 -24.16 -8.84
CA ASP A 106 9.67 -23.16 -9.34
C ASP A 106 9.37 -22.09 -8.25
N ILE A 107 9.27 -22.51 -6.99
CA ILE A 107 9.14 -21.59 -5.84
C ILE A 107 10.38 -20.70 -5.69
N TYR A 108 11.58 -21.26 -5.84
CA TYR A 108 12.82 -20.49 -5.74
C TYR A 108 12.94 -19.46 -6.87
N GLU A 109 12.66 -19.84 -8.11
CA GLU A 109 12.70 -18.91 -9.26
C GLU A 109 11.70 -17.77 -9.08
N MET A 110 10.48 -18.08 -8.62
CA MET A 110 9.47 -17.08 -8.32
C MET A 110 9.89 -16.13 -7.20
N LYS A 111 10.54 -16.63 -6.13
CA LYS A 111 11.11 -15.78 -5.07
C LYS A 111 12.09 -14.75 -5.66
N TYR A 112 12.96 -15.15 -6.58
CA TYR A 112 13.93 -14.23 -7.18
C TYR A 112 13.29 -13.24 -8.15
N GLU A 113 12.30 -13.67 -8.94
CA GLU A 113 11.50 -12.78 -9.78
C GLU A 113 10.78 -11.70 -8.94
N VAL A 114 10.19 -12.08 -7.81
CA VAL A 114 9.52 -11.15 -6.89
C VAL A 114 10.51 -10.19 -6.26
N ILE A 115 11.68 -10.65 -5.81
CA ILE A 115 12.73 -9.78 -5.26
C ILE A 115 13.24 -8.79 -6.32
N ARG A 116 13.38 -9.24 -7.58
CA ARG A 116 13.78 -8.38 -8.70
C ARG A 116 12.71 -7.33 -9.03
N MET A 117 11.43 -7.71 -8.98
CA MET A 117 10.30 -6.81 -9.23
C MET A 117 10.07 -5.82 -8.08
N ALA A 118 10.31 -6.23 -6.83
CA ALA A 118 10.13 -5.39 -5.65
C ALA A 118 11.22 -4.31 -5.49
N GLY A 119 12.35 -4.43 -6.20
CA GLY A 119 13.50 -3.54 -6.05
C GLY A 119 14.26 -3.76 -4.73
N ASP A 120 15.39 -3.06 -4.58
CA ASP A 120 16.26 -3.15 -3.40
C ASP A 120 15.57 -2.45 -2.20
N PHE A 121 14.68 -3.17 -1.51
CA PHE A 121 14.11 -2.74 -0.22
C PHE A 121 15.18 -2.86 0.87
N ARG A 122 16.24 -2.07 0.75
CA ARG A 122 16.99 -1.64 1.92
C ARG A 122 16.11 -0.62 2.61
N GLY A 123 15.39 -1.08 3.64
CA GLY A 123 14.76 -0.17 4.59
C GLY A 123 15.84 0.80 5.05
N SER A 124 15.70 2.06 4.66
CA SER A 124 16.49 3.14 5.21
C SER A 124 16.05 3.30 6.67
N ASP A 125 16.97 3.01 7.58
CA ASP A 125 16.89 3.47 8.97
C ASP A 125 16.82 5.01 9.03
#